data_AF-A0A7Y7CSA1-F1
#
_entry.id   AF-A0A7Y7CSA1-F1
#
_cell.length_a   1.000
_cell.length_b   1.000
_cell.length_c   1.000
_cell.angle_alpha   90.00
_cell.angle_beta   90.00
_cell.angle_gamma   90.00
#
_symmetry.space_group_name_H-M   'P 1'
#
loop_
_entity.id
_entity.type
_entity.pdbx_description
1 polymer ?
#
loop_
_entity_poly.entity_id
_entity_poly.type
_entity_poly.pdbx_seq_one_letter_code
_entity_poly.pdbx_strand_id
1 'polypeptide(L)'
;MKVSPRNIYPFFFVSAAIIPASPIFSYYTDFSSPQLYMVFFGLTVCTVLIARNSINSKYLLLSVFLVITLLIESVYWQDSEIAIWGKYLISSILLVGLLSKEGCIKIVNNSYYGLSLMAIFGIIAQIYVLSGGDALLVISNPDGRSAYLFPGTMTNWWLGSFIRPAGTFDEPGSFAFYLAIILAARVIIKKQGRSDIYIATLALSTLSVAYFLFYLLYLFQSGLGYLAKFLLGVAILTLIIPGAYNYSSLLVERFEIVDGSFKGNNRNDLIHNSLNIVKNGNLLFGTMKECMVKSEICVDAYGSYGANPLTLQAAGGIIFSLPYYALILFFLYKASIVKRLRYIVIGLLIVFFVKPYIYSLAYSLIMMLLIRLLMIKMEPHGKYNYSNS
;
A
#
# COMPACT_ATOMS: atom_id res chain seq x y z
N MET A 1 -24.04 21.70 -18.00
CA MET A 1 -22.70 21.10 -18.11
C MET A 1 -22.82 19.59 -18.18
N LYS A 2 -22.48 18.95 -19.31
CA LYS A 2 -22.36 17.47 -19.36
C LYS A 2 -21.02 17.10 -18.70
N VAL A 3 -21.04 16.71 -17.43
CA VAL A 3 -19.87 16.09 -16.80
C VAL A 3 -19.63 14.78 -17.53
N SER A 4 -18.55 14.70 -18.32
CA SER A 4 -18.15 13.43 -18.93
C SER A 4 -17.94 12.41 -17.81
N PRO A 5 -18.56 11.22 -17.84
CA PRO A 5 -18.39 10.17 -16.83
C PRO A 5 -16.91 9.87 -16.54
N ARG A 6 -16.03 10.09 -17.53
CA ARG A 6 -14.58 9.91 -17.44
C ARG A 6 -13.89 10.81 -16.40
N ASN A 7 -14.49 11.94 -16.01
CA ASN A 7 -13.95 12.83 -14.98
C ASN A 7 -14.34 12.44 -13.54
N ILE A 8 -15.35 11.58 -13.36
CA ILE A 8 -15.84 11.14 -12.04
C ILE A 8 -14.98 9.98 -11.52
N TYR A 9 -14.50 9.11 -12.41
CA TYR A 9 -13.73 7.92 -12.03
C TYR A 9 -12.46 8.21 -11.21
N PRO A 10 -11.66 9.26 -11.50
CA PRO A 10 -10.51 9.61 -10.68
C PRO A 10 -10.85 9.94 -9.23
N PHE A 11 -11.92 10.69 -9.00
CA PHE A 11 -12.34 11.06 -7.65
C PHE A 11 -12.83 9.81 -6.89
N PHE A 12 -13.72 9.03 -7.52
CA PHE A 12 -14.22 7.79 -6.95
C PHE A 12 -13.08 6.81 -6.60
N PHE A 13 -12.09 6.68 -7.47
CA PHE A 13 -10.93 5.83 -7.25
C PHE A 13 -10.13 6.23 -5.99
N VAL A 14 -9.83 7.53 -5.84
CA VAL A 14 -9.09 8.05 -4.68
C VAL A 14 -9.89 7.81 -3.40
N SER A 15 -11.20 8.08 -3.43
CA SER A 15 -12.10 7.83 -2.31
C SER A 15 -12.15 6.35 -1.93
N ALA A 16 -12.28 5.44 -2.89
CA ALA A 16 -12.31 4.00 -2.67
C ALA A 16 -10.99 3.42 -2.11
N ALA A 17 -9.87 4.08 -2.38
CA ALA A 17 -8.56 3.67 -1.87
C ALA A 17 -8.24 4.23 -0.47
N ILE A 18 -8.82 5.37 -0.09
CA ILE A 18 -8.47 6.06 1.17
C ILE A 18 -9.55 5.86 2.25
N ILE A 19 -10.83 6.00 1.90
CA ILE A 19 -11.92 6.01 2.88
C ILE A 19 -12.07 4.65 3.59
N PRO A 20 -12.17 3.51 2.90
CA PRO A 20 -12.30 2.21 3.57
C PRO A 20 -11.06 1.80 4.38
N ALA A 21 -9.90 2.36 4.05
CA ALA A 21 -8.65 2.11 4.75
C ALA A 21 -8.49 2.96 6.02
N SER A 22 -9.45 3.84 6.31
CA SER A 22 -9.33 4.85 7.35
C SER A 22 -10.29 4.62 8.52
N PRO A 23 -9.77 4.43 9.75
CA PRO A 23 -10.61 4.23 10.93
C PRO A 23 -11.53 5.40 11.26
N ILE A 24 -11.16 6.63 10.87
CA ILE A 24 -11.93 7.83 11.18
C ILE A 24 -13.32 7.81 10.54
N PHE A 25 -13.42 7.28 9.31
CA PHE A 25 -14.70 7.21 8.61
C PHE A 25 -15.59 6.14 9.24
N SER A 26 -15.02 5.03 9.67
CA SER A 26 -15.77 4.00 10.40
C SER A 26 -16.34 4.55 11.70
N TYR A 27 -15.59 5.40 12.41
CA TYR A 27 -16.04 6.07 13.62
C TYR A 27 -17.20 7.06 13.37
N TYR A 28 -17.11 7.91 12.35
CA TYR A 28 -18.14 8.95 12.11
C TYR A 28 -19.39 8.48 11.37
N THR A 29 -19.33 7.34 10.69
CA THR A 29 -20.44 6.86 9.85
C THR A 29 -21.19 5.67 10.43
N ASP A 30 -20.77 5.18 11.61
CA ASP A 30 -21.21 3.92 12.23
C ASP A 30 -21.05 2.66 11.34
N PHE A 31 -20.49 2.80 10.14
CA PHE A 31 -20.18 1.68 9.27
C PHE A 31 -18.85 1.06 9.68
N SER A 32 -18.84 -0.26 9.89
CA SER A 32 -17.59 -0.99 10.05
C SER A 32 -16.74 -0.90 8.77
N SER A 33 -15.42 -1.00 8.88
CA SER A 33 -14.54 -0.97 7.70
C SER A 33 -14.95 -2.00 6.63
N PRO A 34 -15.32 -3.26 6.97
CA PRO A 34 -15.87 -4.20 5.99
C PRO A 34 -17.13 -3.70 5.28
N GLN A 35 -18.03 -3.00 5.97
CA GLN A 35 -19.23 -2.41 5.36
C GLN A 35 -18.85 -1.29 4.39
N LEU A 36 -17.90 -0.41 4.76
CA LEU A 36 -17.37 0.60 3.84
C LEU A 36 -16.73 -0.04 2.60
N TYR A 37 -15.94 -1.11 2.77
CA TYR A 37 -15.39 -1.86 1.64
C TYR A 37 -16.50 -2.44 0.73
N MET A 38 -17.59 -2.96 1.29
CA MET A 38 -18.73 -3.46 0.51
C MET A 38 -19.45 -2.35 -0.25
N VAL A 39 -19.67 -1.17 0.35
CA VAL A 39 -20.27 -0.02 -0.32
C VAL A 39 -19.41 0.43 -1.50
N PHE A 40 -18.11 0.62 -1.28
CA PHE A 40 -17.19 1.03 -2.36
C PHE A 40 -17.00 -0.06 -3.42
N PHE A 41 -17.08 -1.34 -3.05
CA PHE A 41 -17.12 -2.43 -4.00
C PHE A 41 -18.39 -2.39 -4.87
N GLY A 42 -19.57 -2.23 -4.26
CA GLY A 42 -20.84 -2.08 -4.98
C GLY A 42 -20.81 -0.92 -5.96
N LEU A 43 -20.33 0.25 -5.53
CA LEU A 43 -20.15 1.42 -6.40
C LEU A 43 -19.14 1.18 -7.53
N THR A 44 -18.08 0.42 -7.27
CA THR A 44 -17.11 0.00 -8.30
C THR A 44 -17.77 -0.89 -9.34
N VAL A 45 -18.55 -1.89 -8.89
CA VAL A 45 -19.31 -2.78 -9.79
C VAL A 45 -20.33 -1.99 -10.61
N CYS A 46 -21.10 -1.10 -10.01
CA CYS A 46 -22.05 -0.24 -10.73
C CYS A 46 -21.34 0.59 -11.81
N THR A 47 -20.18 1.18 -11.47
CA THR A 47 -19.36 1.96 -12.43
C THR A 47 -18.91 1.09 -13.60
N VAL A 48 -18.44 -0.13 -13.32
CA VAL A 48 -18.01 -1.10 -14.33
C VAL A 48 -19.18 -1.52 -15.23
N LEU A 49 -20.35 -1.79 -14.67
CA LEU A 49 -21.55 -2.19 -15.40
C LEU A 49 -22.05 -1.07 -16.34
N ILE A 50 -22.08 0.17 -15.86
CA ILE A 50 -22.47 1.35 -16.65
C ILE A 50 -21.50 1.56 -17.82
N ALA A 51 -20.20 1.32 -17.60
CA ALA A 51 -19.15 1.55 -18.59
C ALA A 51 -18.70 0.30 -19.35
N ARG A 52 -19.44 -0.82 -19.28
CA ARG A 52 -18.99 -2.15 -19.74
C ARG A 52 -18.46 -2.19 -21.18
N ASN A 53 -19.10 -1.45 -22.08
CA ASN A 53 -18.72 -1.41 -23.51
C ASN A 53 -17.38 -0.69 -23.76
N SER A 54 -16.81 -0.02 -22.75
CA SER A 54 -15.53 0.69 -22.81
C SER A 54 -14.37 -0.11 -22.21
N ILE A 55 -14.62 -1.29 -21.63
CA ILE A 55 -13.59 -2.10 -20.99
C ILE A 55 -12.70 -2.72 -22.07
N ASN A 56 -11.39 -2.52 -21.94
CA ASN A 56 -10.43 -3.13 -22.85
C ASN A 56 -10.36 -4.65 -22.62
N SER A 57 -10.42 -5.42 -23.71
CA SER A 57 -10.49 -6.90 -23.70
C SER A 57 -9.36 -7.58 -22.93
N LYS A 58 -8.17 -6.95 -22.81
CA LYS A 58 -7.06 -7.49 -22.02
C LYS A 58 -7.39 -7.53 -20.52
N TYR A 59 -8.07 -6.51 -20.00
CA TYR A 59 -8.49 -6.48 -18.60
C TYR A 59 -9.64 -7.47 -18.35
N LEU A 60 -10.57 -7.58 -19.31
CA LEU A 60 -11.64 -8.58 -19.24
C LEU A 60 -11.06 -10.00 -19.23
N LEU A 61 -10.13 -10.31 -20.12
CA LEU A 61 -9.48 -11.62 -20.18
C LEU A 61 -8.72 -11.93 -18.89
N LEU A 62 -7.99 -10.96 -18.34
CA LEU A 62 -7.30 -11.10 -17.06
C LEU A 62 -8.30 -11.36 -15.91
N SER A 63 -9.42 -10.63 -15.86
CA SER A 63 -10.48 -10.87 -14.88
C SER A 63 -11.10 -12.26 -15.01
N VAL A 64 -11.39 -12.72 -16.22
CA VAL A 64 -11.91 -14.07 -16.48
C VAL A 64 -10.92 -15.14 -16.03
N PHE A 65 -9.63 -14.97 -16.36
CA PHE A 65 -8.58 -15.86 -15.89
C PHE A 65 -8.55 -15.96 -14.36
N LEU A 66 -8.63 -14.83 -13.65
CA LEU A 66 -8.67 -14.82 -12.20
C LEU A 66 -9.92 -15.51 -11.62
N VAL A 67 -11.09 -15.30 -12.23
CA VAL A 67 -12.31 -16.01 -11.84
C VAL A 67 -12.12 -17.51 -11.99
N ILE A 68 -11.56 -17.97 -13.11
CA ILE A 68 -11.30 -19.41 -13.33
C ILE A 68 -10.34 -19.96 -12.26
N THR A 69 -9.25 -19.25 -11.94
CA THR A 69 -8.31 -19.71 -10.90
C THR A 69 -8.99 -19.83 -9.52
N LEU A 70 -9.86 -18.90 -9.16
CA LEU A 70 -10.57 -18.93 -7.88
C LEU A 70 -11.68 -19.98 -7.84
N LEU A 71 -12.33 -20.26 -8.99
CA LEU A 71 -13.30 -21.35 -9.11
C LEU A 71 -12.61 -22.71 -8.98
N ILE A 72 -11.42 -22.88 -9.56
CA ILE A 72 -10.62 -24.11 -9.40
C ILE A 72 -10.27 -24.33 -7.93
N GLU A 73 -9.80 -23.30 -7.22
CA GLU A 73 -9.54 -23.35 -5.78
C GLU A 73 -10.80 -23.67 -4.96
N SER A 74 -11.91 -23.01 -5.28
CA SER A 74 -13.19 -23.21 -4.61
C SER A 74 -13.72 -24.64 -4.76
N VAL A 75 -13.58 -25.23 -5.95
CA VAL A 75 -13.95 -26.63 -6.20
C VAL A 75 -13.02 -27.58 -5.44
N TYR A 76 -11.72 -27.33 -5.43
CA TYR A 76 -10.75 -28.16 -4.72
C TYR A 76 -11.04 -28.23 -3.22
N TRP A 77 -11.28 -27.08 -2.59
CA TRP A 77 -11.57 -26.97 -1.16
C TRP A 77 -13.03 -27.19 -0.78
N GLN A 78 -13.91 -27.41 -1.77
CA GLN A 78 -15.36 -27.54 -1.59
C GLN A 78 -15.96 -26.37 -0.80
N ASP A 79 -15.48 -25.15 -1.07
CA ASP A 79 -15.86 -23.96 -0.33
C ASP A 79 -16.11 -22.79 -1.29
N SER A 80 -17.37 -22.34 -1.35
CA SER A 80 -17.81 -21.27 -2.26
C SER A 80 -17.31 -19.88 -1.83
N GLU A 81 -16.89 -19.71 -0.57
CA GLU A 81 -16.36 -18.43 -0.10
C GLU A 81 -15.04 -18.06 -0.79
N ILE A 82 -14.25 -19.07 -1.18
CA ILE A 82 -12.98 -18.88 -1.89
C ILE A 82 -13.21 -18.26 -3.28
N ALA A 83 -14.32 -18.61 -3.95
CA ALA A 83 -14.63 -18.09 -5.28
C ALA A 83 -14.81 -16.55 -5.28
N ILE A 84 -15.26 -15.98 -4.15
CA ILE A 84 -15.50 -14.55 -4.00
C ILE A 84 -14.32 -13.80 -3.36
N TRP A 85 -13.25 -14.50 -2.94
CA TRP A 85 -12.13 -13.89 -2.22
C TRP A 85 -11.37 -12.88 -3.10
N GLY A 86 -11.26 -13.16 -4.40
CA GLY A 86 -10.59 -12.27 -5.36
C GLY A 86 -11.43 -11.11 -5.89
N LYS A 87 -12.65 -10.88 -5.38
CA LYS A 87 -13.59 -9.86 -5.88
C LYS A 87 -12.98 -8.45 -5.94
N TYR A 88 -12.16 -8.08 -4.96
CA TYR A 88 -11.52 -6.77 -4.90
C TYR A 88 -10.42 -6.60 -5.95
N LEU A 89 -9.63 -7.65 -6.21
CA LEU A 89 -8.64 -7.62 -7.29
C LEU A 89 -9.31 -7.57 -8.66
N ILE A 90 -10.32 -8.40 -8.89
CA ILE A 90 -11.08 -8.46 -10.15
C ILE A 90 -11.74 -7.11 -10.44
N SER A 91 -12.43 -6.52 -9.46
CA SER A 91 -13.05 -5.20 -9.61
C SER A 91 -12.02 -4.09 -9.85
N SER A 92 -10.86 -4.15 -9.19
CA SER A 92 -9.76 -3.20 -9.42
C SER A 92 -9.19 -3.27 -10.84
N ILE A 93 -9.03 -4.48 -11.39
CA ILE A 93 -8.57 -4.71 -12.76
C ILE A 93 -9.55 -4.08 -13.76
N LEU A 94 -10.84 -4.34 -13.59
CA LEU A 94 -11.88 -3.81 -14.47
C LEU A 94 -11.99 -2.28 -14.36
N LEU A 95 -11.98 -1.73 -13.14
CA LEU A 95 -12.05 -0.28 -12.91
C LEU A 95 -10.84 0.44 -13.51
N VAL A 96 -9.63 -0.07 -13.30
CA VAL A 96 -8.43 0.50 -13.90
C VAL A 96 -8.42 0.37 -15.43
N GLY A 97 -9.01 -0.71 -15.95
CA GLY A 97 -9.22 -0.92 -17.38
C GLY A 97 -10.08 0.16 -18.05
N LEU A 98 -10.95 0.84 -17.28
CA LEU A 98 -11.78 1.96 -17.74
C LEU A 98 -11.05 3.31 -17.74
N LEU A 99 -9.91 3.42 -17.05
CA LEU A 99 -9.21 4.68 -16.90
C LEU A 99 -8.45 5.06 -18.18
N SER A 100 -8.68 6.30 -18.63
CA SER A 100 -7.82 6.93 -19.63
C SER A 100 -6.45 7.27 -19.04
N LYS A 101 -5.48 7.59 -19.91
CA LYS A 101 -4.15 8.06 -19.49
C LYS A 101 -4.26 9.30 -18.61
N GLU A 102 -5.09 10.26 -19.01
CA GLU A 102 -5.36 11.50 -18.27
C GLU A 102 -6.01 11.18 -16.92
N GLY A 103 -6.96 10.23 -16.89
CA GLY A 103 -7.58 9.76 -15.66
C GLY A 103 -6.56 9.17 -14.67
N CYS A 104 -5.66 8.32 -15.14
CA CYS A 104 -4.57 7.76 -14.32
C CYS A 104 -3.66 8.87 -13.77
N ILE A 105 -3.27 9.83 -14.61
CA ILE A 105 -2.43 10.97 -14.21
C ILE A 105 -3.15 11.84 -13.18
N LYS A 106 -4.46 12.09 -13.34
CA LYS A 106 -5.29 12.84 -12.37
C LYS A 106 -5.32 12.13 -11.02
N ILE A 107 -5.53 10.81 -10.99
CA ILE A 107 -5.49 10.02 -9.75
C ILE A 107 -4.14 10.19 -9.05
N VAL A 108 -3.03 10.00 -9.77
CA VAL A 108 -1.68 10.15 -9.19
C VAL A 108 -1.47 11.55 -8.61
N ASN A 109 -1.89 12.61 -9.30
CA ASN A 109 -1.73 13.98 -8.80
C ASN A 109 -2.61 14.22 -7.56
N ASN A 110 -3.88 13.80 -7.58
CA ASN A 110 -4.80 13.99 -6.46
C ASN A 110 -4.33 13.21 -5.22
N SER A 111 -3.96 11.95 -5.39
CA SER A 111 -3.36 11.15 -4.32
C SER A 111 -2.06 11.76 -3.80
N TYR A 112 -1.21 12.30 -4.67
CA TYR A 112 0.01 12.98 -4.25
C TYR A 112 -0.26 14.17 -3.35
N TYR A 113 -1.18 15.06 -3.73
CA TYR A 113 -1.52 16.21 -2.90
C TYR A 113 -2.15 15.80 -1.57
N GLY A 114 -3.08 14.85 -1.58
CA GLY A 114 -3.71 14.34 -0.36
C GLY A 114 -2.69 13.71 0.61
N LEU A 115 -1.83 12.83 0.11
CA LEU A 115 -0.80 12.18 0.94
C LEU A 115 0.29 13.16 1.38
N SER A 116 0.63 14.16 0.56
CA SER A 116 1.58 15.22 0.94
C SER A 116 1.04 16.04 2.11
N LEU A 117 -0.25 16.37 2.07
CA LEU A 117 -0.92 17.08 3.17
C LEU A 117 -0.91 16.24 4.46
N MET A 118 -1.21 14.94 4.36
CA MET A 118 -1.11 14.02 5.50
C MET A 118 0.33 13.93 6.07
N ALA A 119 1.35 13.97 5.21
CA ALA A 119 2.74 13.93 5.66
C ALA A 119 3.14 15.20 6.42
N ILE A 120 2.69 16.37 5.93
CA ILE A 120 2.90 17.65 6.60
C ILE A 120 2.19 17.68 7.96
N PHE A 121 0.92 17.25 8.00
CA PHE A 121 0.19 17.15 9.26
C PHE A 121 0.80 16.14 10.22
N GLY A 122 1.41 15.06 9.73
CA GLY A 122 2.17 14.13 10.56
C GLY A 122 3.30 14.81 11.34
N ILE A 123 4.02 15.74 10.70
CA ILE A 123 5.07 16.53 11.37
C ILE A 123 4.48 17.54 12.35
N ILE A 124 3.39 18.23 11.97
CA ILE A 124 2.70 19.18 12.86
C ILE A 124 2.23 18.47 14.13
N ALA A 125 1.61 17.29 13.98
CA ALA A 125 1.18 16.47 15.10
C ALA A 125 2.37 16.02 15.96
N GLN A 126 3.49 15.63 15.35
CA GLN A 126 4.69 15.29 16.11
C GLN A 126 5.19 16.48 16.95
N ILE A 127 5.24 17.69 16.39
CA ILE A 127 5.60 18.90 17.15
C ILE A 127 4.61 19.17 18.29
N TYR A 128 3.32 18.97 18.04
CA TYR A 128 2.27 19.11 19.06
C TYR A 128 2.49 18.14 20.23
N VAL A 129 2.73 16.84 19.95
CA VAL A 129 2.98 15.84 21.01
C VAL A 129 4.30 16.12 21.74
N LEU A 130 5.33 16.58 21.04
CA LEU A 130 6.59 17.01 21.66
C LEU A 130 6.42 18.19 22.61
N SER A 131 5.44 19.04 22.35
CA SER A 131 5.09 20.17 23.21
C SER A 131 4.21 19.77 24.40
N GLY A 132 3.97 18.46 24.61
CA GLY A 132 3.13 17.92 25.68
C GLY A 132 1.65 17.76 25.29
N GLY A 133 1.32 17.84 24.00
CA GLY A 133 -0.04 17.66 23.51
C GLY A 133 -0.53 16.21 23.61
N ASP A 134 -1.77 16.03 24.08
CA ASP A 134 -2.45 14.73 24.22
C ASP A 134 -3.35 14.43 22.99
N ALA A 135 -3.73 13.18 22.80
CA ALA A 135 -4.66 12.74 21.76
C ALA A 135 -6.00 13.48 21.86
N LEU A 136 -6.44 14.03 20.72
CA LEU A 136 -7.73 14.73 20.62
C LEU A 136 -8.92 13.77 20.72
N LEU A 137 -8.72 12.53 20.26
CA LEU A 137 -9.72 11.47 20.27
C LEU A 137 -9.02 10.10 20.28
N VAL A 138 -9.62 9.12 20.96
CA VAL A 138 -9.16 7.73 20.95
C VAL A 138 -10.29 6.86 20.39
N ILE A 139 -9.99 6.14 19.32
CA ILE A 139 -10.91 5.25 18.60
C ILE A 139 -10.41 3.81 18.74
N SER A 140 -11.31 2.84 18.86
CA SER A 140 -10.92 1.42 18.78
C SER A 140 -10.90 0.99 17.31
N ASN A 141 -9.76 0.48 16.83
CA ASN A 141 -9.70 -0.10 15.49
C ASN A 141 -10.45 -1.45 15.45
N PRO A 142 -10.84 -1.92 14.25
CA PRO A 142 -11.46 -3.23 14.08
C PRO A 142 -10.58 -4.41 14.57
N ASP A 143 -9.27 -4.22 14.66
CA ASP A 143 -8.31 -5.21 15.16
C ASP A 143 -8.08 -5.11 16.68
N GLY A 144 -8.86 -4.27 17.38
CA GLY A 144 -8.78 -4.05 18.82
C GLY A 144 -7.68 -3.10 19.28
N ARG A 145 -6.80 -2.62 18.37
CA ARG A 145 -5.77 -1.63 18.72
C ARG A 145 -6.38 -0.24 18.85
N SER A 146 -5.91 0.57 19.81
CA SER A 146 -6.30 1.97 19.90
C SER A 146 -5.70 2.79 18.76
N ALA A 147 -6.51 3.64 18.15
CA ALA A 147 -6.11 4.68 17.20
C ALA A 147 -6.29 6.05 17.84
N TYR A 148 -5.19 6.77 17.98
CA TYR A 148 -5.10 8.10 18.57
C TYR A 148 -5.15 9.15 17.46
N LEU A 149 -6.07 10.10 17.57
CA LEU A 149 -6.18 11.24 16.68
C LEU A 149 -5.39 12.42 17.25
N PHE A 150 -4.49 12.97 16.44
CA PHE A 150 -3.75 14.20 16.71
C PHE A 150 -4.10 15.24 15.63
N PRO A 151 -3.70 16.52 15.77
CA PRO A 151 -3.97 17.54 14.76
C PRO A 151 -3.52 17.13 13.35
N GLY A 152 -4.47 16.69 12.53
CA GLY A 152 -4.28 16.31 11.12
C GLY A 152 -3.66 14.93 10.84
N THR A 153 -3.46 14.07 11.84
CA THR A 153 -3.02 12.67 11.64
C THR A 153 -3.60 11.74 12.69
N MET A 154 -3.71 10.46 12.36
CA MET A 154 -3.96 9.37 13.29
C MET A 154 -2.69 8.53 13.48
N THR A 155 -2.64 7.75 14.56
CA THR A 155 -1.66 6.71 14.76
C THR A 155 -2.16 5.65 15.73
N ASN A 156 -1.74 4.41 15.57
CA ASN A 156 -1.88 3.35 16.58
C ASN A 156 -0.60 3.13 17.39
N TRP A 157 0.39 4.04 17.25
CA TRP A 157 1.67 3.94 17.91
C TRP A 157 2.04 5.29 18.52
N TRP A 158 1.92 5.37 19.84
CA TRP A 158 2.19 6.54 20.65
C TRP A 158 2.96 6.12 21.91
N LEU A 159 4.11 6.76 22.16
CA LEU A 159 4.99 6.45 23.28
C LEU A 159 5.53 7.74 23.90
N GLY A 160 4.93 8.18 25.02
CA GLY A 160 5.32 9.42 25.69
C GLY A 160 5.14 10.63 24.78
N SER A 161 6.22 11.35 24.48
CA SER A 161 6.18 12.52 23.59
C SER A 161 6.30 12.18 22.09
N PHE A 162 6.36 10.90 21.73
CA PHE A 162 6.67 10.48 20.37
C PHE A 162 5.54 9.68 19.70
N ILE A 163 5.23 10.02 18.45
CA ILE A 163 4.22 9.33 17.63
C ILE A 163 4.81 8.90 16.30
N ARG A 164 4.24 7.84 15.70
CA ARG A 164 4.51 7.51 14.30
C ARG A 164 3.30 7.91 13.48
N PRO A 165 3.32 8.96 12.66
CA PRO A 165 2.14 9.39 11.94
C PRO A 165 1.67 8.33 10.93
N ALA A 166 0.36 8.11 10.86
CA ALA A 166 -0.29 7.22 9.90
C ALA A 166 -1.22 7.96 8.94
N GLY A 167 -1.27 9.30 8.97
CA GLY A 167 -2.24 10.06 8.17
C GLY A 167 -3.66 9.65 8.56
N THR A 168 -4.44 9.18 7.59
CA THR A 168 -5.77 8.61 7.85
C THR A 168 -5.78 7.08 7.94
N PHE A 169 -4.63 6.41 7.75
CA PHE A 169 -4.55 4.95 7.67
C PHE A 169 -4.53 4.28 9.05
N ASP A 170 -4.80 2.98 9.06
CA ASP A 170 -4.80 2.11 10.25
C ASP A 170 -3.46 2.04 10.99
N GLU A 171 -2.35 2.08 10.23
CA GLU A 171 -1.01 2.06 10.81
C GLU A 171 0.03 2.84 9.99
N PRO A 172 1.15 3.28 10.62
CA PRO A 172 2.19 4.07 9.96
C PRO A 172 2.82 3.37 8.74
N GLY A 173 2.89 2.04 8.78
CA GLY A 173 3.39 1.23 7.67
C GLY A 173 2.51 1.30 6.42
N SER A 174 1.18 1.34 6.60
CA SER A 174 0.21 1.52 5.51
C SER A 174 0.37 2.90 4.87
N PHE A 175 0.49 3.96 5.66
CA PHE A 175 0.72 5.30 5.14
C PHE A 175 2.01 5.41 4.30
N ALA A 176 3.10 4.87 4.83
CA ALA A 176 4.38 4.82 4.12
C ALA A 176 4.30 4.02 2.81
N PHE A 177 3.56 2.92 2.79
CA PHE A 177 3.29 2.12 1.60
C PHE A 177 2.61 2.94 0.50
N TYR A 178 1.52 3.67 0.83
CA TYR A 178 0.81 4.51 -0.14
C TYR A 178 1.68 5.64 -0.69
N LEU A 179 2.46 6.28 0.17
CA LEU A 179 3.42 7.32 -0.23
C LEU A 179 4.48 6.77 -1.19
N ALA A 180 5.05 5.58 -0.90
CA ALA A 180 6.03 4.94 -1.78
C ALA A 180 5.45 4.68 -3.17
N ILE A 181 4.22 4.17 -3.24
CA ILE A 181 3.53 3.91 -4.51
C ILE A 181 3.30 5.20 -5.30
N ILE A 182 2.79 6.25 -4.66
CA ILE A 182 2.48 7.49 -5.37
C ILE A 182 3.76 8.20 -5.84
N LEU A 183 4.82 8.19 -5.03
CA LEU A 183 6.14 8.71 -5.43
C LEU A 183 6.70 7.92 -6.62
N ALA A 184 6.57 6.60 -6.61
CA ALA A 184 6.97 5.77 -7.74
C ALA A 184 6.11 6.02 -8.99
N ALA A 185 4.80 6.19 -8.83
CA ALA A 185 3.90 6.55 -9.91
C ALA A 185 4.32 7.87 -10.56
N ARG A 186 4.74 8.88 -9.78
CA ARG A 186 5.28 10.15 -10.29
C ARG A 186 6.54 9.99 -11.13
N VAL A 187 7.45 9.10 -10.73
CA VAL A 187 8.66 8.74 -11.51
C VAL A 187 8.26 8.07 -12.83
N ILE A 188 7.32 7.12 -12.78
CA ILE A 188 6.78 6.45 -13.98
C ILE A 188 6.23 7.50 -14.94
N ILE A 189 5.42 8.44 -14.43
CA ILE A 189 4.82 9.52 -15.22
C ILE A 189 5.72 10.70 -15.57
N LYS A 190 7.02 10.64 -15.22
CA LYS A 190 8.00 11.69 -15.48
C LYS A 190 7.60 13.05 -14.89
N LYS A 191 6.83 13.07 -13.80
CA LYS A 191 6.46 14.30 -13.06
C LYS A 191 7.27 14.48 -11.77
N GLN A 192 8.44 13.86 -11.68
CA GLN A 192 9.27 13.98 -10.49
C GLN A 192 9.77 15.42 -10.30
N GLY A 193 9.66 15.96 -9.09
CA GLY A 193 10.06 17.32 -8.75
C GLY A 193 10.88 17.40 -7.46
N ARG A 194 11.39 18.60 -7.14
CA ARG A 194 12.10 18.84 -5.86
C ARG A 194 11.19 18.60 -4.64
N SER A 195 9.91 18.97 -4.78
CA SER A 195 8.86 18.72 -3.77
C SER A 195 8.80 17.26 -3.35
N ASP A 196 8.99 16.34 -4.29
CA ASP A 196 8.82 14.91 -4.06
C ASP A 196 9.86 14.38 -3.07
N ILE A 197 11.08 14.95 -3.07
CA ILE A 197 12.12 14.61 -2.10
C ILE A 197 11.75 15.09 -0.70
N TYR A 198 11.19 16.30 -0.56
CA TYR A 198 10.75 16.79 0.73
C TYR A 198 9.67 15.88 1.31
N ILE A 199 8.64 15.58 0.51
CA ILE A 199 7.55 14.68 0.92
C ILE A 199 8.09 13.27 1.25
N ALA A 200 8.99 12.73 0.41
CA ALA A 200 9.62 11.45 0.69
C ALA A 200 10.43 11.44 1.99
N THR A 201 11.01 12.59 2.36
CA THR A 201 11.78 12.72 3.60
C THR A 201 10.87 12.88 4.81
N LEU A 202 9.79 13.66 4.71
CA LEU A 202 8.80 13.79 5.80
C LEU A 202 8.19 12.44 6.18
N ALA A 203 7.99 11.56 5.20
CA ALA A 203 7.47 10.21 5.40
C ALA A 203 8.40 9.28 6.22
N LEU A 204 9.66 9.66 6.43
CA LEU A 204 10.55 8.93 7.35
C LEU A 204 10.07 8.98 8.80
N SER A 205 9.25 9.97 9.17
CA SER A 205 8.60 10.06 10.48
C SER A 205 7.74 8.82 10.83
N THR A 206 7.27 8.07 9.81
CA THR A 206 6.55 6.80 10.03
C THR A 206 7.41 5.69 10.67
N LEU A 207 8.75 5.86 10.65
CA LEU A 207 9.75 4.88 11.08
C LEU A 207 9.56 3.49 10.44
N SER A 208 9.07 3.45 9.19
CA SER A 208 8.94 2.20 8.43
C SER A 208 10.28 1.81 7.80
N VAL A 209 10.85 0.68 8.21
CA VAL A 209 12.12 0.15 7.67
C VAL A 209 12.03 -0.13 6.16
N ALA A 210 10.93 -0.72 5.71
CA ALA A 210 10.71 -0.98 4.28
C ALA A 210 10.66 0.32 3.47
N TYR A 211 10.03 1.36 4.02
CA TYR A 211 9.99 2.67 3.39
C TYR A 211 11.35 3.36 3.38
N PHE A 212 12.15 3.22 4.45
CA PHE A 212 13.51 3.73 4.49
C PHE A 212 14.36 3.14 3.35
N LEU A 213 14.29 1.82 3.13
CA LEU A 213 14.98 1.18 1.99
C LEU A 213 14.46 1.69 0.64
N PHE A 214 13.14 1.85 0.49
CA PHE A 214 12.55 2.49 -0.69
C PHE A 214 13.09 3.91 -0.89
N TYR A 215 13.18 4.71 0.18
CA TYR A 215 13.65 6.09 0.15
C TYR A 215 15.10 6.19 -0.32
N LEU A 216 15.99 5.31 0.17
CA LEU A 216 17.38 5.27 -0.31
C LEU A 216 17.44 5.01 -1.83
N LEU A 217 16.68 4.03 -2.31
CA LEU A 217 16.60 3.73 -3.74
C LEU A 217 15.95 4.87 -4.54
N TYR A 218 14.98 5.57 -3.96
CA TYR A 218 14.35 6.76 -4.54
C TYR A 218 15.36 7.92 -4.68
N LEU A 219 16.23 8.13 -3.69
CA LEU A 219 17.31 9.11 -3.76
C LEU A 219 18.31 8.79 -4.87
N PHE A 220 18.74 7.52 -4.98
CA PHE A 220 19.60 7.08 -6.08
C PHE A 220 18.96 7.34 -7.45
N GLN A 221 17.65 7.12 -7.58
CA GLN A 221 16.91 7.37 -8.81
C GLN A 221 16.82 8.86 -9.21
N SER A 222 16.87 9.77 -8.24
CA SER A 222 16.62 11.20 -8.46
C SER A 222 17.89 12.02 -8.76
N GLY A 223 19.08 11.40 -8.78
CA GLY A 223 20.30 11.95 -9.39
C GLY A 223 20.87 13.23 -8.78
N LEU A 224 20.50 13.56 -7.54
CA LEU A 224 20.92 14.78 -6.84
C LEU A 224 21.95 14.43 -5.75
N GLY A 225 22.82 15.37 -5.39
CA GLY A 225 23.91 15.22 -4.40
C GLY A 225 23.50 14.40 -3.18
N TYR A 226 23.92 13.14 -3.17
CA TYR A 226 23.41 12.05 -2.35
C TYR A 226 23.64 12.31 -0.86
N LEU A 227 24.78 12.94 -0.55
CA LEU A 227 25.21 13.25 0.81
C LEU A 227 24.33 14.33 1.45
N ALA A 228 24.07 15.45 0.78
CA ALA A 228 23.29 16.54 1.36
C ALA A 228 21.83 16.14 1.69
N LYS A 229 21.26 15.23 0.90
CA LYS A 229 19.89 14.75 1.11
C LYS A 229 19.79 13.61 2.11
N PHE A 230 20.76 12.71 2.11
CA PHE A 230 20.92 11.72 3.17
C PHE A 230 21.11 12.42 4.52
N LEU A 231 22.00 13.42 4.57
CA LEU A 231 22.20 14.26 5.75
C LEU A 231 20.94 15.04 6.14
N LEU A 232 20.13 15.51 5.19
CA LEU A 232 18.83 16.12 5.50
C LEU A 232 17.83 15.11 6.09
N GLY A 233 17.79 13.88 5.57
CA GLY A 233 16.96 12.81 6.13
C GLY A 233 17.40 12.41 7.54
N VAL A 234 18.71 12.32 7.77
CA VAL A 234 19.30 12.11 9.10
C VAL A 234 19.05 13.31 10.02
N ALA A 235 19.14 14.54 9.53
CA ALA A 235 18.81 15.75 10.27
C ALA A 235 17.33 15.79 10.68
N ILE A 236 16.41 15.40 9.81
CA ILE A 236 14.98 15.33 10.12
C ILE A 236 14.70 14.21 11.12
N LEU A 237 15.32 13.03 10.97
CA LEU A 237 15.21 11.96 11.95
C LEU A 237 15.77 12.36 13.33
N THR A 238 16.86 13.12 13.37
CA THR A 238 17.46 13.63 14.62
C THR A 238 16.69 14.80 15.22
N LEU A 239 16.01 15.63 14.42
CA LEU A 239 15.11 16.70 14.90
C LEU A 239 13.78 16.15 15.43
N ILE A 240 13.32 15.01 14.89
CA ILE A 240 12.11 14.30 15.35
C ILE A 240 12.36 13.55 16.67
N ILE A 241 13.62 13.26 17.00
CA ILE A 241 14.03 12.64 18.26
C ILE A 241 14.63 13.73 19.15
N PRO A 242 13.83 14.53 19.87
CA PRO A 242 14.42 15.50 20.78
C PRO A 242 15.26 14.79 21.84
N GLY A 243 16.43 15.39 22.10
CA GLY A 243 17.42 14.96 23.07
C GLY A 243 17.01 15.16 24.53
N ALA A 244 15.84 14.66 24.92
CA ALA A 244 15.46 14.53 26.32
C ALA A 244 14.77 13.17 26.51
N TYR A 245 15.44 12.27 27.25
CA TYR A 245 15.14 10.84 27.45
C TYR A 245 15.63 9.88 26.37
N ASN A 246 15.85 8.61 26.78
CA ASN A 246 16.46 7.44 26.11
C ASN A 246 15.93 7.07 24.70
N TYR A 247 15.39 8.00 23.91
CA TYR A 247 14.82 7.76 22.59
C TYR A 247 15.86 7.46 21.49
N SER A 248 17.15 7.70 21.73
CA SER A 248 18.23 7.17 20.89
C SER A 248 18.16 5.64 20.79
N SER A 249 17.58 4.97 21.79
CA SER A 249 17.34 3.54 21.75
C SER A 249 16.23 3.15 20.77
N LEU A 250 15.21 3.96 20.44
CA LEU A 250 14.10 3.51 19.58
C LEU A 250 14.50 3.17 18.13
N LEU A 251 15.41 3.95 17.53
CA LEU A 251 15.96 3.65 16.20
C LEU A 251 17.09 2.63 16.31
N VAL A 252 17.99 2.80 17.29
CA VAL A 252 19.14 1.91 17.47
C VAL A 252 18.68 0.50 17.85
N GLU A 253 17.68 0.33 18.71
CA GLU A 253 17.06 -0.95 19.05
C GLU A 253 16.49 -1.67 17.83
N ARG A 254 15.97 -0.96 16.81
CA ARG A 254 15.51 -1.61 15.57
C ARG A 254 16.65 -2.18 14.72
N PHE A 255 17.88 -1.72 14.95
CA PHE A 255 19.09 -2.19 14.27
C PHE A 255 20.08 -2.86 15.24
N GLU A 256 19.73 -3.01 16.52
CA GLU A 256 20.52 -3.68 17.55
C GLU A 256 20.46 -5.19 17.28
N ILE A 257 21.60 -5.87 17.34
CA ILE A 257 21.65 -7.33 17.15
C ILE A 257 21.67 -7.98 18.53
N VAL A 258 20.61 -8.74 18.84
CA VAL A 258 20.47 -9.56 20.04
C VAL A 258 20.35 -11.03 19.58
N ASP A 259 21.23 -11.88 20.11
CA ASP A 259 21.29 -13.32 19.79
C ASP A 259 21.40 -13.63 18.29
N GLY A 260 22.21 -12.84 17.57
CA GLY A 260 22.44 -13.01 16.13
C GLY A 260 21.28 -12.55 15.24
N SER A 261 20.26 -11.91 15.81
CA SER A 261 19.08 -11.37 15.10
C SER A 261 18.84 -9.91 15.47
N PHE A 262 18.14 -9.14 14.64
CA PHE A 262 17.76 -7.78 15.04
C PHE A 262 16.78 -7.80 16.22
N LYS A 263 16.94 -6.93 17.21
CA LYS A 263 16.01 -6.81 18.34
C LYS A 263 14.65 -6.31 17.82
N GLY A 264 13.58 -6.99 18.26
CA GLY A 264 12.23 -6.79 17.67
C GLY A 264 12.06 -7.41 16.28
N ASN A 265 12.89 -8.39 15.91
CA ASN A 265 12.73 -9.19 14.69
C ASN A 265 11.55 -10.16 14.81
N ASN A 266 10.35 -9.58 14.78
CA ASN A 266 9.11 -10.34 14.71
C ASN A 266 8.85 -10.87 13.30
N ARG A 267 9.77 -10.70 12.33
CA ARG A 267 9.56 -11.07 10.92
C ARG A 267 10.20 -12.40 10.54
N ASN A 268 11.31 -12.76 11.18
CA ASN A 268 11.90 -14.09 10.97
C ASN A 268 10.89 -15.17 11.32
N ASP A 269 10.22 -15.06 12.47
CA ASP A 269 9.19 -16.03 12.88
C ASP A 269 8.04 -16.09 11.87
N LEU A 270 7.55 -14.94 11.39
CA LEU A 270 6.49 -14.90 10.36
C LEU A 270 6.90 -15.62 9.07
N ILE A 271 8.15 -15.44 8.63
CA ILE A 271 8.68 -16.11 7.43
C ILE A 271 8.89 -17.60 7.69
N HIS A 272 9.44 -17.98 8.84
CA HIS A 272 9.62 -19.37 9.23
C HIS A 272 8.28 -20.10 9.32
N ASN A 273 7.26 -19.49 9.93
CA ASN A 273 5.91 -20.04 10.01
C ASN A 273 5.29 -20.15 8.61
N SER A 274 5.45 -19.13 7.75
CA SER A 274 4.97 -19.20 6.36
C SER A 274 5.66 -20.33 5.58
N LEU A 275 6.96 -20.54 5.77
CA LEU A 275 7.71 -21.64 5.17
C LEU A 275 7.23 -23.00 5.69
N ASN A 276 6.94 -23.12 6.98
CA ASN A 276 6.44 -24.35 7.58
C ASN A 276 5.06 -24.71 7.01
N ILE A 277 4.16 -23.73 6.86
CA ILE A 277 2.86 -23.92 6.20
C ILE A 277 3.07 -24.43 4.77
N VAL A 278 3.89 -23.74 3.97
CA VAL A 278 4.14 -24.12 2.56
C VAL A 278 4.79 -25.50 2.42
N LYS A 279 5.72 -25.86 3.31
CA LYS A 279 6.39 -27.18 3.29
C LYS A 279 5.44 -28.32 3.64
N ASN A 280 4.52 -28.07 4.58
CA ASN A 280 3.59 -29.08 5.06
C ASN A 280 2.30 -29.15 4.23
N GLY A 281 2.08 -28.19 3.32
CA GLY A 281 0.90 -28.08 2.48
C GLY A 281 1.03 -28.66 1.09
N ASN A 282 -0.10 -28.66 0.37
CA ASN A 282 -0.08 -28.86 -1.06
C ASN A 282 0.50 -27.62 -1.75
N LEU A 283 1.53 -27.81 -2.58
CA LEU A 283 2.19 -26.69 -3.26
C LEU A 283 1.21 -25.86 -4.14
N LEU A 284 0.25 -26.53 -4.80
CA LEU A 284 -0.67 -25.89 -5.73
C LEU A 284 -1.81 -25.16 -5.02
N PHE A 285 -2.41 -25.81 -4.01
CA PHE A 285 -3.66 -25.37 -3.38
C PHE A 285 -3.51 -24.89 -1.93
N GLY A 286 -2.31 -24.98 -1.35
CA GLY A 286 -2.04 -24.61 0.03
C GLY A 286 -2.29 -25.74 1.02
N THR A 287 -2.30 -25.40 2.31
CA THR A 287 -2.33 -26.37 3.41
C THR A 287 -3.73 -26.56 3.98
N MET A 288 -4.47 -25.46 4.18
CA MET A 288 -5.81 -25.47 4.76
C MET A 288 -6.61 -24.29 4.20
N LYS A 289 -7.89 -24.50 3.86
CA LYS A 289 -8.78 -23.42 3.40
C LYS A 289 -8.99 -22.34 4.46
N GLU A 290 -8.89 -22.72 5.73
CA GLU A 290 -8.99 -21.82 6.88
C GLU A 290 -7.89 -20.76 6.86
N CYS A 291 -6.71 -21.04 6.30
CA CYS A 291 -5.66 -20.04 6.12
C CYS A 291 -6.04 -18.92 5.12
N MET A 292 -7.08 -19.11 4.30
CA MET A 292 -7.68 -18.08 3.45
C MET A 292 -8.88 -17.40 4.10
N VAL A 293 -9.76 -18.18 4.73
CA VAL A 293 -11.09 -17.70 5.16
C VAL A 293 -11.12 -17.29 6.64
N LYS A 294 -10.35 -17.97 7.50
CA LYS A 294 -10.34 -17.79 8.96
C LYS A 294 -8.91 -17.84 9.50
N SER A 295 -8.19 -16.73 9.36
CA SER A 295 -6.76 -16.66 9.68
C SER A 295 -6.41 -17.08 11.10
N GLU A 296 -7.32 -16.89 12.07
CA GLU A 296 -7.13 -17.26 13.48
C GLU A 296 -6.83 -18.76 13.65
N ILE A 297 -7.58 -19.63 12.97
CA ILE A 297 -7.38 -21.09 13.03
C ILE A 297 -5.99 -21.47 12.49
N CYS A 298 -5.54 -20.77 11.44
CA CYS A 298 -4.23 -21.00 10.85
C CYS A 298 -3.10 -20.50 11.76
N VAL A 299 -3.33 -19.38 12.47
CA VAL A 299 -2.41 -18.85 13.48
C VAL A 299 -2.29 -19.80 14.68
N ASP A 300 -3.38 -20.41 15.11
CA ASP A 300 -3.37 -21.39 16.21
C ASP A 300 -2.57 -22.65 15.82
N ALA A 301 -2.66 -23.09 14.56
CA ALA A 301 -1.99 -24.29 14.07
C ALA A 301 -0.49 -24.09 13.76
N TYR A 302 -0.10 -22.93 13.23
CA TYR A 302 1.24 -22.70 12.68
C TYR A 302 1.98 -21.50 13.28
N GLY A 303 1.36 -20.82 14.25
CA GLY A 303 1.84 -19.53 14.76
C GLY A 303 1.50 -18.38 13.82
N SER A 304 1.78 -17.16 14.28
CA SER A 304 1.59 -15.96 13.45
C SER A 304 2.40 -16.06 12.16
N TYR A 305 1.75 -15.79 11.03
CA TYR A 305 2.39 -15.74 9.70
C TYR A 305 1.86 -14.51 8.95
N GLY A 306 2.57 -14.10 7.90
CA GLY A 306 2.17 -12.95 7.09
C GLY A 306 3.23 -11.86 6.95
N ALA A 307 2.84 -10.75 6.32
CA ALA A 307 3.71 -9.60 6.04
C ALA A 307 5.02 -9.97 5.31
N ASN A 308 4.99 -11.01 4.48
CA ASN A 308 6.14 -11.52 3.73
C ASN A 308 5.73 -12.09 2.36
N PRO A 309 6.66 -12.32 1.41
CA PRO A 309 6.33 -12.79 0.06
C PRO A 309 5.59 -14.12 -0.02
N LEU A 310 5.73 -15.00 0.98
CA LEU A 310 5.12 -16.32 1.01
C LEU A 310 3.70 -16.30 1.58
N THR A 311 3.22 -15.17 2.12
CA THR A 311 1.93 -15.08 2.81
C THR A 311 0.76 -15.64 2.00
N LEU A 312 0.66 -15.26 0.72
CA LEU A 312 -0.45 -15.72 -0.14
C LEU A 312 -0.28 -17.19 -0.53
N GLN A 313 0.96 -17.67 -0.67
CA GLN A 313 1.22 -19.07 -0.98
C GLN A 313 0.97 -19.97 0.23
N ALA A 314 1.30 -19.49 1.44
CA ALA A 314 0.94 -20.15 2.68
C ALA A 314 -0.59 -20.21 2.85
N ALA A 315 -1.30 -19.15 2.44
CA ALA A 315 -2.76 -19.11 2.52
C ALA A 315 -3.44 -20.09 1.55
N GLY A 316 -3.11 -20.08 0.26
CA GLY A 316 -3.86 -20.81 -0.77
C GLY A 316 -3.01 -21.45 -1.88
N GLY A 317 -1.71 -21.65 -1.65
CA GLY A 317 -0.83 -22.28 -2.64
C GLY A 317 -0.46 -21.39 -3.83
N ILE A 318 0.20 -22.00 -4.83
CA ILE A 318 0.69 -21.29 -6.02
C ILE A 318 -0.45 -20.80 -6.91
N ILE A 319 -1.55 -21.54 -7.05
CA ILE A 319 -2.66 -21.13 -7.94
C ILE A 319 -3.29 -19.85 -7.40
N PHE A 320 -3.59 -19.80 -6.10
CA PHE A 320 -4.08 -18.60 -5.45
C PHE A 320 -3.06 -17.45 -5.46
N SER A 321 -1.78 -17.70 -5.19
CA SER A 321 -0.75 -16.65 -5.15
C SER A 321 -0.24 -16.21 -6.54
N LEU A 322 -0.66 -16.87 -7.61
CA LEU A 322 -0.23 -16.61 -8.98
C LEU A 322 -0.36 -15.13 -9.39
N PRO A 323 -1.46 -14.40 -9.10
CA PRO A 323 -1.60 -13.01 -9.51
C PRO A 323 -0.57 -12.09 -8.86
N TYR A 324 -0.18 -12.40 -7.62
CA TYR A 324 0.84 -11.66 -6.89
C TYR A 324 2.24 -11.90 -7.48
N TYR A 325 2.61 -13.16 -7.73
CA TYR A 325 3.90 -13.47 -8.34
C TYR A 325 4.00 -12.97 -9.79
N ALA A 326 2.92 -13.06 -10.57
CA ALA A 326 2.86 -12.49 -11.91
C ALA A 326 3.08 -10.97 -11.89
N LEU A 327 2.51 -10.27 -10.91
CA LEU A 327 2.74 -8.84 -10.70
C LEU A 327 4.21 -8.54 -10.38
N ILE A 328 4.83 -9.30 -9.48
CA ILE A 328 6.27 -9.15 -9.15
C ILE A 328 7.14 -9.34 -10.39
N LEU A 329 6.90 -10.42 -11.15
CA LEU A 329 7.63 -10.70 -12.38
C LEU A 329 7.43 -9.61 -13.43
N PHE A 330 6.21 -9.06 -13.55
CA PHE A 330 5.93 -7.94 -14.44
C PHE A 330 6.74 -6.69 -14.06
N PHE A 331 6.82 -6.36 -12.76
CA PHE A 331 7.64 -5.25 -12.28
C PHE A 331 9.12 -5.48 -12.58
N LEU A 332 9.66 -6.65 -12.25
CA LEU A 332 11.05 -7.01 -12.55
C LEU A 332 11.37 -6.92 -14.06
N TYR A 333 10.47 -7.42 -14.91
CA TYR A 333 10.57 -7.29 -16.36
C TYR A 333 10.58 -5.82 -16.82
N LYS A 334 9.74 -4.96 -16.23
CA LYS A 334 9.75 -3.52 -16.54
C LYS A 334 11.04 -2.83 -16.07
N ALA A 335 11.57 -3.22 -14.92
CA ALA A 335 12.83 -2.71 -14.37
C ALA A 335 14.05 -3.09 -15.23
N SER A 336 14.03 -4.28 -15.86
CA SER A 336 15.12 -4.74 -16.71
C SER A 336 15.15 -3.99 -18.05
N ILE A 337 13.99 -3.73 -18.65
CA ILE A 337 13.89 -3.03 -19.94
C ILE A 337 14.03 -1.51 -19.78
N VAL A 338 13.36 -0.93 -18.79
CA VAL A 338 13.32 0.52 -18.59
C VAL A 338 14.30 0.90 -17.49
N LYS A 339 15.59 1.05 -17.84
CA LYS A 339 16.69 1.30 -16.87
C LYS A 339 16.40 2.45 -15.89
N ARG A 340 15.73 3.53 -16.35
CA ARG A 340 15.32 4.66 -15.49
C ARG A 340 14.30 4.32 -14.40
N LEU A 341 13.71 3.12 -14.43
CA LEU A 341 12.76 2.65 -13.43
C LEU A 341 13.36 1.59 -12.51
N ARG A 342 14.62 1.20 -12.70
CA ARG A 342 15.21 0.05 -12.00
C ARG A 342 15.17 0.22 -10.49
N TYR A 343 15.72 1.33 -9.97
CA TYR A 343 15.81 1.55 -8.53
C TYR A 343 14.42 1.75 -7.90
N ILE A 344 13.55 2.50 -8.56
CA ILE A 344 12.21 2.74 -8.04
C ILE A 344 11.36 1.47 -7.99
N VAL A 345 11.49 0.60 -8.99
CA VAL A 345 10.76 -0.67 -9.01
C VAL A 345 11.31 -1.64 -7.95
N ILE A 346 12.64 -1.72 -7.78
CA ILE A 346 13.22 -2.54 -6.70
C ILE A 346 12.73 -2.04 -5.34
N GLY A 347 12.72 -0.72 -5.13
CA GLY A 347 12.18 -0.14 -3.89
C GLY A 347 10.70 -0.47 -3.67
N LEU A 348 9.87 -0.43 -4.72
CA LEU A 348 8.47 -0.84 -4.64
C LEU A 348 8.32 -2.32 -4.25
N LEU A 349 9.15 -3.21 -4.81
CA LEU A 349 9.10 -4.62 -4.49
C LEU A 349 9.43 -4.90 -3.01
N ILE A 350 10.38 -4.17 -2.43
CA ILE A 350 10.67 -4.25 -0.97
C ILE A 350 9.41 -3.93 -0.16
N VAL A 351 8.71 -2.86 -0.53
CA VAL A 351 7.47 -2.42 0.13
C VAL A 351 6.34 -3.44 -0.08
N PHE A 352 6.23 -4.05 -1.27
CA PHE A 352 5.22 -5.06 -1.59
C PHE A 352 5.45 -6.39 -0.87
N PHE A 353 6.71 -6.80 -0.73
CA PHE A 353 7.07 -8.01 -0.01
C PHE A 353 6.64 -7.96 1.45
N VAL A 354 6.61 -6.76 2.02
CA VAL A 354 6.16 -6.51 3.39
C VAL A 354 4.63 -6.42 3.51
N LYS A 355 3.94 -6.08 2.43
CA LYS A 355 2.48 -5.88 2.39
C LYS A 355 1.87 -6.65 1.20
N PRO A 356 1.80 -8.00 1.28
CA PRO A 356 1.34 -8.86 0.18
C PRO A 356 -0.21 -8.86 0.06
N TYR A 357 -0.85 -7.69 0.14
CA TYR A 357 -2.31 -7.56 0.23
C TYR A 357 -2.97 -7.30 -1.13
N ILE A 358 -2.59 -8.06 -2.16
CA ILE A 358 -3.12 -7.85 -3.53
C ILE A 358 -4.64 -8.04 -3.63
N TYR A 359 -5.26 -8.69 -2.66
CA TYR A 359 -6.69 -8.96 -2.61
C TYR A 359 -7.48 -7.99 -1.73
N SER A 360 -6.85 -7.00 -1.10
CA SER A 360 -7.56 -5.93 -0.40
C SER A 360 -7.88 -4.79 -1.37
N LEU A 361 -9.13 -4.31 -1.43
CA LEU A 361 -9.59 -3.31 -2.41
C LEU A 361 -8.63 -2.14 -2.58
N ALA A 362 -8.24 -1.51 -1.47
CA ALA A 362 -7.42 -0.31 -1.50
C ALA A 362 -6.02 -0.59 -2.07
N TYR A 363 -5.44 -1.76 -1.75
CA TYR A 363 -4.14 -2.21 -2.24
C TYR A 363 -4.22 -2.70 -3.69
N SER A 364 -5.25 -3.48 -4.03
CA SER A 364 -5.56 -3.93 -5.39
C SER A 364 -5.66 -2.76 -6.35
N LEU A 365 -6.43 -1.73 -5.99
CA LEU A 365 -6.62 -0.54 -6.81
C LEU A 365 -5.29 0.14 -7.13
N ILE A 366 -4.50 0.47 -6.11
CA ILE A 366 -3.27 1.23 -6.30
C ILE A 366 -2.19 0.42 -7.00
N MET A 367 -2.11 -0.90 -6.76
CA MET A 367 -1.21 -1.80 -7.49
C MET A 367 -1.61 -1.89 -8.97
N MET A 368 -2.90 -2.01 -9.28
CA MET A 368 -3.39 -2.04 -10.67
C MET A 368 -3.18 -0.72 -11.39
N LEU A 369 -3.31 0.42 -10.70
CA LEU A 369 -2.95 1.72 -11.25
C LEU A 369 -1.48 1.76 -11.69
N LEU A 370 -0.55 1.24 -10.88
CA LEU A 370 0.87 1.17 -11.26
C LEU A 370 1.10 0.31 -12.50
N ILE A 371 0.47 -0.87 -12.58
CA ILE A 371 0.57 -1.72 -13.78
C ILE A 371 0.07 -0.96 -15.01
N ARG A 372 -1.08 -0.29 -14.90
CA ARG A 372 -1.66 0.51 -15.98
C ARG A 372 -0.71 1.61 -16.43
N LEU A 373 -0.11 2.35 -15.51
CA LEU A 373 0.86 3.40 -15.82
C LEU A 373 2.10 2.84 -16.55
N LEU A 374 2.58 1.66 -16.18
CA LEU A 374 3.71 0.98 -16.84
C LEU A 374 3.36 0.41 -18.22
N MET A 375 2.08 0.17 -18.50
CA MET A 375 1.58 -0.28 -19.80
C MET A 375 1.32 0.88 -20.76
N ILE A 376 0.98 2.06 -20.25
CA ILE A 376 0.76 3.24 -21.08
C ILE A 376 2.09 3.73 -21.66
N LYS A 377 2.19 3.83 -22.99
CA LYS A 377 3.31 4.49 -23.65
C LYS A 377 3.34 5.96 -23.23
N MET A 378 4.42 6.33 -22.53
CA MET A 378 4.61 7.70 -22.08
C MET A 378 5.49 8.45 -23.04
N GLU A 379 4.87 9.30 -23.85
CA GLU A 379 5.58 10.27 -24.68
C GLU A 379 6.51 11.14 -23.82
N PRO A 380 7.72 11.45 -24.29
CA PRO A 380 8.61 12.39 -23.60
C PRO A 380 7.95 13.77 -23.47
N HIS A 381 8.18 14.43 -22.33
CA HIS A 381 7.67 15.76 -22.05
C HIS A 381 8.14 16.74 -23.14
N GLY A 382 7.18 17.30 -23.89
CA GLY A 382 7.44 18.28 -24.95
C GLY A 382 6.23 18.85 -25.68
N LYS A 383 5.01 18.31 -25.53
CA LYS A 383 3.80 18.82 -26.23
C LYS A 383 2.49 18.71 -25.43
N TYR A 384 2.49 19.08 -24.16
CA TYR A 384 1.21 19.44 -23.51
C TYR A 384 1.21 20.95 -23.31
N ASN A 385 0.95 21.68 -24.40
CA ASN A 385 0.43 23.03 -24.30
C ASN A 385 -0.93 22.89 -23.61
N TYR A 386 -0.99 23.25 -22.33
CA TYR A 386 -2.25 23.65 -21.73
C TYR A 386 -2.62 24.98 -22.40
N SER A 387 -3.19 24.92 -23.60
CA SER A 387 -3.95 26.04 -24.13
C SER A 387 -5.16 26.22 -23.22
N ASN A 388 -5.18 27.35 -22.52
CA ASN A 388 -6.35 27.83 -21.81
C ASN A 388 -7.60 27.69 -22.69
N SER A 389 -8.60 26.96 -22.18
CA SER A 389 -9.99 27.02 -22.62
C SER A 389 -10.89 26.73 -21.43
#